data_AF-A0AA97G4F2-F1
#
_entry.id   AF-A0AA97G4F2-F1
#
_cell.length_a   1.000
_cell.length_b   1.000
_cell.length_c   1.000
_cell.angle_alpha   90.00
_cell.angle_beta   90.00
_cell.angle_gamma   90.00
#
_symmetry.space_group_name_H-M   'P 1'
#
loop_
_entity.id
_entity.type
_entity.pdbx_description
1 polymer ?
#
loop_
_entity_poly.entity_id
_entity_poly.type
_entity_poly.pdbx_seq_one_letter_code
_entity_poly.pdbx_strand_id
1 'polypeptide(L)'
;MESHSWSTVKTDRNGLQFFWKHVLGKHWDFVEIIKPPTVKRLPVILTPAEVERLLNTVRKLRYYTILLTLYSMGLRLAEGLNLTIADIDSELMRVHLRNCKGGKDRYVDLPSRTLKALRRYWATHRNPKFLFPEGQSAQQRHRATQPMSRSCTQKAMRQLVEECRINKKVSPHSLRHSFATHLLEQGLSLRAIQTLLGHMCPKTTAIHTQLTETAQLNTRKVMNHLINELKLKGDDQ
;
A
#
# COMPACT_ATOMS: atom_id res chain seq x y z
N MET A 1 20.11 13.20 23.12
CA MET A 1 19.70 12.44 21.92
C MET A 1 18.22 12.04 21.97
N GLU A 2 17.33 12.92 22.44
CA GLU A 2 15.90 12.61 22.59
C GLU A 2 15.03 13.25 21.48
N SER A 3 15.58 14.14 20.67
CA SER A 3 14.84 14.93 19.68
C SER A 3 14.77 14.32 18.27
N HIS A 4 15.66 13.40 17.90
CA HIS A 4 15.78 12.90 16.52
C HIS A 4 15.60 11.39 16.39
N SER A 5 14.83 10.97 15.39
CA SER A 5 14.64 9.55 15.08
C SER A 5 15.93 8.93 14.53
N TRP A 6 16.20 7.67 14.86
CA TRP A 6 17.35 6.91 14.33
C TRP A 6 17.37 6.82 12.79
N SER A 7 16.22 6.90 12.13
CA SER A 7 16.10 7.02 10.67
C SER A 7 16.63 8.35 10.14
N THR A 8 16.42 9.43 10.88
CA THR A 8 16.93 10.77 10.56
C THR A 8 18.45 10.76 10.69
N VAL A 9 18.99 10.28 11.82
CA VAL A 9 20.44 10.16 12.06
C VAL A 9 21.15 9.36 10.95
N LYS A 10 20.52 8.26 10.50
CA LYS A 10 21.04 7.48 9.36
C LYS A 10 21.03 8.26 8.04
N THR A 11 19.99 9.04 7.79
CA THR A 11 19.87 9.86 6.57
C THR A 11 20.90 10.98 6.57
N ASP A 12 21.07 11.65 7.71
CA ASP A 12 22.05 12.72 7.89
C ASP A 12 23.48 12.18 7.75
N ARG A 13 23.78 11.02 8.33
CA ARG A 13 25.06 10.31 8.13
C ARG A 13 25.33 10.04 6.66
N ASN A 14 24.34 9.54 5.92
CA ASN A 14 24.51 9.27 4.49
C ASN A 14 24.70 10.57 3.69
N GLY A 15 24.03 11.65 4.07
CA GLY A 15 24.22 12.99 3.49
C GLY A 15 25.63 13.52 3.72
N LEU A 16 26.16 13.40 4.94
CA LEU A 16 27.53 13.79 5.28
C LEU A 16 28.57 12.97 4.51
N GLN A 17 28.38 11.65 4.43
CA GLN A 17 29.24 10.76 3.64
C GLN A 17 29.23 11.14 2.16
N PHE A 18 28.05 11.45 1.61
CA PHE A 18 27.92 11.90 0.23
C PHE A 18 28.66 13.23 0.00
N PHE A 19 28.44 14.21 0.88
CA PHE A 19 29.08 15.52 0.79
C PHE A 19 30.62 15.41 0.84
N TRP A 20 31.16 14.66 1.80
CA TRP A 20 32.61 14.48 1.93
C TRP A 20 33.23 13.82 0.70
N LYS A 21 32.61 12.73 0.23
CA LYS A 21 33.14 11.92 -0.86
C LYS A 21 32.96 12.57 -2.22
N HIS A 22 31.79 13.16 -2.48
CA HIS A 22 31.39 13.58 -3.82
C HIS A 22 31.39 15.09 -4.04
N VAL A 23 31.31 15.90 -2.98
CA VAL A 23 31.39 17.36 -3.09
C VAL A 23 32.78 17.87 -2.73
N LEU A 24 33.33 17.40 -1.61
CA LEU A 24 34.67 17.83 -1.16
C LEU A 24 35.82 17.02 -1.77
N GLY A 25 35.53 15.87 -2.39
CA GLY A 25 36.56 14.97 -2.94
C GLY A 25 37.52 14.41 -1.89
N LYS A 26 37.15 14.45 -0.61
CA LYS A 26 37.98 13.99 0.50
C LYS A 26 37.62 12.56 0.88
N HIS A 27 38.61 11.80 1.33
CA HIS A 27 38.35 10.49 1.91
C HIS A 27 37.49 10.64 3.17
N TRP A 28 36.52 9.76 3.34
CA TRP A 28 35.70 9.74 4.54
C TRP A 28 36.45 8.95 5.62
N ASP A 29 37.00 9.66 6.59
CA ASP A 29 37.54 9.03 7.79
C ASP A 29 36.41 8.74 8.76
N PHE A 30 36.37 7.52 9.27
CA PHE A 30 35.23 7.00 10.00
C PHE A 30 35.10 7.73 11.35
N VAL A 31 34.19 8.70 11.43
CA VAL A 31 33.77 9.27 12.72
C VAL A 31 33.02 8.19 13.49
N GLU A 32 33.37 7.96 14.76
CA GLU A 32 32.65 7.07 15.68
C GLU A 32 31.24 7.63 15.96
N ILE A 33 30.34 7.46 15.00
CA ILE A 33 28.93 7.76 15.14
C ILE A 33 28.25 6.47 15.59
N ILE A 34 27.61 6.52 16.76
CA ILE A 34 26.82 5.42 17.34
C ILE A 34 25.92 4.85 16.24
N LYS A 35 26.11 3.56 15.90
CA LYS A 35 25.24 2.87 14.94
C LYS A 35 23.82 2.88 15.52
N PRO A 36 22.82 3.41 14.79
CA PRO A 36 21.45 3.36 15.27
C PRO A 36 21.07 1.90 15.56
N PRO A 37 20.62 1.56 16.77
CA PRO A 37 20.06 0.24 17.02
C PRO A 37 18.87 0.04 16.08
N THR A 38 18.86 -1.06 15.34
CA THR A 38 17.69 -1.45 14.54
C THR A 38 16.57 -1.89 15.46
N VAL A 39 15.79 -0.93 15.96
CA VAL A 39 14.58 -1.22 16.72
C VAL A 39 13.51 -1.74 15.75
N LYS A 40 13.35 -3.07 15.69
CA LYS A 40 12.25 -3.71 14.95
C LYS A 40 10.98 -3.61 15.77
N ARG A 41 10.16 -2.58 15.53
CA ARG A 41 8.81 -2.51 16.10
C ARG A 41 7.89 -3.45 15.33
N LEU A 42 7.05 -4.19 16.03
CA LEU A 42 6.02 -5.02 15.39
C LEU A 42 5.06 -4.12 14.59
N PRO A 43 4.67 -4.54 13.37
CA PRO A 43 3.74 -3.76 12.56
C PRO A 43 2.38 -3.69 13.25
N VAL A 44 1.70 -2.55 13.09
CA VAL A 44 0.33 -2.38 13.56
C VAL A 44 -0.60 -3.11 12.59
N ILE A 45 -1.30 -4.12 13.09
CA ILE A 45 -2.30 -4.92 12.37
C ILE A 45 -3.69 -4.55 12.86
N LEU A 46 -4.56 -4.09 11.95
CA LEU A 46 -6.01 -4.05 12.12
C LEU A 46 -6.60 -5.44 11.91
N THR A 47 -7.60 -5.81 12.69
CA THR A 47 -8.42 -7.01 12.48
C THR A 47 -9.39 -6.82 11.30
N PRO A 48 -9.95 -7.89 10.70
CA PRO A 48 -10.94 -7.76 9.64
C PRO A 48 -12.15 -6.89 10.05
N ALA A 49 -12.63 -7.04 11.29
CA ALA A 49 -13.72 -6.22 11.83
C ALA A 49 -13.35 -4.74 12.00
N GLU A 50 -12.10 -4.42 12.36
CA GLU A 50 -11.61 -3.03 12.39
C GLU A 50 -11.52 -2.44 10.98
N VAL A 51 -11.06 -3.22 9.99
CA VAL A 51 -11.01 -2.79 8.58
C VAL A 51 -12.42 -2.55 8.03
N GLU A 52 -13.36 -3.47 8.31
CA GLU A 52 -14.76 -3.31 7.92
C GLU A 52 -15.36 -2.03 8.50
N ARG A 53 -15.19 -1.80 9.81
CA ARG A 53 -15.67 -0.58 10.49
C ARG A 53 -15.03 0.67 9.90
N LEU A 54 -13.73 0.63 9.60
CA LEU A 54 -13.02 1.74 8.97
C LEU A 54 -13.60 2.07 7.60
N LEU A 55 -13.77 1.06 6.73
CA LEU A 55 -14.29 1.24 5.37
C LEU A 55 -15.75 1.70 5.37
N ASN A 56 -16.57 1.18 6.27
CA ASN A 56 -17.99 1.54 6.39
C ASN A 56 -18.23 2.95 6.95
N THR A 57 -17.25 3.53 7.65
CA THR A 57 -17.32 4.92 8.14
C THR A 57 -17.01 5.93 7.04
N VAL A 58 -16.38 5.51 5.93
CA VAL A 58 -15.92 6.42 4.89
C VAL A 58 -17.08 6.99 4.07
N ARG A 59 -17.41 8.26 4.30
CA ARG A 59 -18.51 8.94 3.59
C ARG A 59 -18.17 9.34 2.15
N LYS A 60 -16.91 9.74 1.90
CA LYS A 60 -16.48 10.20 0.57
C LYS A 60 -16.02 9.02 -0.28
N LEU A 61 -16.71 8.75 -1.39
CA LEU A 61 -16.43 7.65 -2.31
C LEU A 61 -14.94 7.58 -2.74
N ARG A 62 -14.28 8.73 -2.92
CA ARG A 62 -12.85 8.78 -3.27
C ARG A 62 -11.95 8.13 -2.23
N TYR A 63 -12.25 8.37 -0.94
CA TYR A 63 -11.46 7.84 0.18
C TYR A 63 -11.83 6.38 0.44
N TYR A 64 -13.11 6.03 0.27
CA TYR A 64 -13.56 4.65 0.38
C TYR A 64 -12.82 3.78 -0.65
N THR A 65 -12.84 4.21 -1.91
CA THR A 65 -12.28 3.45 -3.03
C THR A 65 -10.77 3.31 -2.90
N ILE A 66 -10.03 4.37 -2.54
CA ILE A 66 -8.57 4.26 -2.36
C ILE A 66 -8.23 3.37 -1.16
N LEU A 67 -8.91 3.49 -0.01
CA LEU A 67 -8.60 2.66 1.16
C LEU A 67 -8.92 1.19 0.90
N LEU A 68 -10.04 0.90 0.23
CA LEU A 68 -10.38 -0.46 -0.22
C LEU A 68 -9.29 -1.00 -1.16
N THR A 69 -8.87 -0.22 -2.15
CA THR A 69 -7.82 -0.56 -3.12
C THR A 69 -6.47 -0.85 -2.43
N LEU A 70 -6.08 -0.03 -1.46
CA LEU A 70 -4.83 -0.21 -0.72
C LEU A 70 -4.85 -1.47 0.13
N TYR A 71 -5.98 -1.75 0.79
CA TYR A 71 -6.15 -2.95 1.60
C TYR A 71 -6.24 -4.19 0.72
N SER A 72 -7.16 -4.24 -0.24
CA SER A 72 -7.52 -5.46 -0.97
C SER A 72 -6.46 -5.97 -1.94
N MET A 73 -5.54 -5.11 -2.36
CA MET A 73 -4.42 -5.45 -3.24
C MET A 73 -3.07 -5.25 -2.53
N GLY A 74 -3.07 -4.88 -1.25
CA GLY A 74 -1.85 -4.65 -0.47
C GLY A 74 -0.93 -3.58 -1.06
N LEU A 75 -1.45 -2.55 -1.72
CA LEU A 75 -0.64 -1.54 -2.41
C LEU A 75 0.03 -0.56 -1.43
N ARG A 76 1.20 -0.03 -1.80
CA ARG A 76 1.74 1.16 -1.12
C ARG A 76 0.85 2.36 -1.46
N LEU A 77 0.74 3.33 -0.55
CA LEU A 77 -0.05 4.56 -0.79
C LEU A 77 0.31 5.23 -2.13
N ALA A 78 1.61 5.36 -2.41
CA ALA A 78 2.10 5.95 -3.65
C ALA A 78 1.76 5.10 -4.89
N GLU A 79 1.75 3.78 -4.78
CA GLU A 79 1.37 2.89 -5.88
C GLU A 79 -0.14 3.04 -6.16
N GLY A 80 -0.98 2.97 -5.12
CA GLY A 80 -2.43 3.09 -5.27
C GLY A 80 -2.89 4.45 -5.79
N LEU A 81 -2.29 5.56 -5.34
CA LEU A 81 -2.67 6.90 -5.81
C LEU A 81 -2.25 7.16 -7.26
N ASN A 82 -1.16 6.56 -7.73
CA ASN A 82 -0.65 6.74 -9.08
C ASN A 82 -1.25 5.76 -10.10
N LEU A 83 -2.18 4.89 -9.69
CA LEU A 83 -2.81 3.95 -10.61
C LEU A 83 -3.52 4.68 -11.75
N THR A 84 -3.25 4.23 -12.96
CA THR A 84 -3.90 4.71 -14.18
C THR A 84 -4.95 3.71 -14.67
N ILE A 85 -5.80 4.14 -15.59
CA ILE A 85 -6.81 3.27 -16.20
C ILE A 85 -6.16 2.18 -17.05
N ALA A 86 -5.07 2.52 -17.73
CA ALA A 86 -4.29 1.59 -18.54
C ALA A 86 -3.56 0.52 -17.72
N ASP A 87 -3.45 0.70 -16.40
CA ASP A 87 -2.86 -0.30 -15.51
C ASP A 87 -3.86 -1.39 -15.10
N ILE A 88 -5.17 -1.18 -15.29
CA ILE A 88 -6.19 -2.19 -14.97
C ILE A 88 -6.41 -3.09 -16.17
N ASP A 89 -6.16 -4.38 -15.97
CA ASP A 89 -6.60 -5.44 -16.87
C ASP A 89 -7.79 -6.17 -16.23
N SER A 90 -9.00 -5.83 -16.67
CA SER A 90 -10.23 -6.46 -16.15
C SER A 90 -10.54 -7.81 -16.77
N GLU A 91 -9.89 -8.19 -17.86
CA GLU A 91 -10.08 -9.51 -18.49
C GLU A 91 -9.27 -10.55 -17.72
N LEU A 92 -8.01 -10.24 -17.44
CA LEU A 92 -7.13 -11.10 -16.65
C LEU A 92 -7.30 -10.90 -15.14
N MET A 93 -8.11 -9.91 -14.72
CA MET A 93 -8.33 -9.52 -13.32
C MET A 93 -7.01 -9.25 -12.59
N ARG A 94 -6.19 -8.35 -13.17
CA ARG A 94 -4.86 -7.97 -12.66
C ARG A 94 -4.63 -6.47 -12.81
N VAL A 95 -3.70 -5.94 -12.02
CA VAL A 95 -3.24 -4.55 -12.10
C VAL A 95 -1.74 -4.53 -12.32
N HIS A 96 -1.28 -3.77 -13.32
CA HIS A 96 0.14 -3.55 -13.62
C HIS A 96 0.66 -2.37 -12.79
N LEU A 97 1.51 -2.64 -11.81
CA LEU A 97 2.16 -1.60 -11.02
C LEU A 97 3.50 -1.25 -11.64
N ARG A 98 3.57 -0.05 -12.22
CA ARG A 98 4.78 0.49 -12.83
C ARG A 98 5.69 1.18 -11.81
N ASN A 99 7.00 1.19 -12.07
CA ASN A 99 7.98 1.95 -11.30
C ASN A 99 7.94 1.65 -9.78
N CYS A 100 7.78 0.38 -9.40
CA CYS A 100 7.85 0.02 -7.98
C CYS A 100 9.28 0.23 -7.45
N LYS A 101 9.44 0.19 -6.12
CA LYS A 101 10.73 0.36 -5.44
C LYS A 101 11.83 -0.50 -6.12
N GLY A 102 12.87 0.15 -6.64
CA GLY A 102 13.96 -0.50 -7.37
C GLY A 102 13.76 -0.54 -8.90
N GLY A 103 12.80 0.20 -9.45
CA GLY A 103 12.57 0.32 -10.89
C GLY A 103 11.96 -0.93 -11.53
N LYS A 104 11.33 -1.80 -10.74
CA LYS A 104 10.72 -3.03 -11.23
C LYS A 104 9.21 -2.91 -11.28
N ASP A 105 8.64 -3.47 -12.33
CA ASP A 105 7.20 -3.60 -12.46
C ASP A 105 6.72 -4.91 -11.83
N ARG A 106 5.46 -4.94 -11.38
CA ARG A 106 4.82 -6.18 -10.94
C ARG A 106 3.33 -6.20 -11.25
N TYR A 107 2.78 -7.38 -11.43
CA TYR A 107 1.34 -7.59 -11.48
C TYR A 107 0.80 -7.94 -10.09
N VAL A 108 -0.38 -7.43 -9.78
CA VAL A 108 -1.13 -7.76 -8.56
C VAL A 108 -2.52 -8.24 -8.98
N ASP A 109 -3.03 -9.28 -8.33
CA ASP A 109 -4.39 -9.76 -8.59
C ASP A 109 -5.43 -8.71 -8.17
N LEU A 110 -6.46 -8.54 -9.00
CA LEU A 110 -7.55 -7.60 -8.78
C LEU A 110 -8.78 -8.33 -8.22
N PRO A 111 -9.21 -8.08 -6.98
CA PRO A 111 -10.47 -8.62 -6.47
C PRO A 111 -11.66 -8.04 -7.24
N SER A 112 -12.69 -8.86 -7.46
CA SER A 112 -13.88 -8.45 -8.22
C SER A 112 -14.63 -7.29 -7.58
N ARG A 113 -14.78 -7.28 -6.24
CA ARG A 113 -15.38 -6.16 -5.50
C ARG A 113 -14.57 -4.87 -5.64
N THR A 114 -13.24 -4.97 -5.66
CA THR A 114 -12.37 -3.80 -5.86
C THR A 114 -12.53 -3.23 -7.27
N LEU A 115 -12.62 -4.07 -8.31
CA LEU A 115 -12.91 -3.61 -9.66
C LEU A 115 -14.25 -2.88 -9.75
N LYS A 116 -15.32 -3.40 -9.11
CA LYS A 116 -16.62 -2.73 -9.06
C LYS A 116 -16.52 -1.36 -8.42
N ALA A 117 -15.87 -1.25 -7.27
CA ALA A 117 -15.67 0.03 -6.57
C ALA A 117 -14.86 1.03 -7.41
N LEU A 118 -13.79 0.56 -8.08
CA LEU A 118 -12.98 1.39 -8.99
C LEU A 118 -13.81 1.92 -10.16
N ARG A 119 -14.61 1.07 -10.80
CA ARG A 119 -15.50 1.47 -11.91
C ARG A 119 -16.56 2.48 -11.45
N ARG A 120 -17.21 2.24 -10.30
CA ARG A 120 -18.19 3.16 -9.69
C ARG A 120 -17.57 4.53 -9.43
N TYR A 121 -16.36 4.56 -8.86
CA TYR A 121 -15.67 5.81 -8.59
C TYR A 121 -15.24 6.53 -9.88
N TRP A 122 -14.64 5.81 -10.83
CA TRP A 122 -14.21 6.38 -12.10
C TRP A 122 -15.37 6.98 -12.88
N ALA A 123 -16.55 6.35 -12.87
CA ALA A 123 -17.76 6.87 -13.52
C ALA A 123 -18.16 8.28 -13.05
N THR A 124 -17.79 8.68 -11.83
CA THR A 124 -18.12 10.01 -11.28
C THR A 124 -17.30 11.16 -11.87
N HIS A 125 -16.18 10.88 -12.54
CA HIS A 125 -15.30 11.94 -13.07
C HIS A 125 -14.73 11.63 -14.46
N ARG A 126 -14.67 10.36 -14.87
CA ARG A 126 -14.20 9.90 -16.18
C ARG A 126 -12.88 10.56 -16.61
N ASN A 127 -11.93 10.68 -15.67
CA ASN A 127 -10.61 11.22 -16.00
C ASN A 127 -9.97 10.29 -17.03
N PRO A 128 -9.28 10.79 -18.07
CA PRO A 128 -8.76 9.95 -19.15
C PRO A 128 -7.52 9.13 -18.76
N LYS A 129 -6.84 9.48 -17.66
CA LYS A 129 -5.57 8.86 -17.26
C LYS A 129 -5.62 8.25 -15.87
N PHE A 130 -5.94 9.04 -14.86
CA PHE A 130 -5.82 8.65 -13.45
C PHE A 130 -7.11 8.04 -12.92
N LEU A 131 -6.98 6.98 -12.11
CA LEU A 131 -8.11 6.48 -11.30
C LEU A 131 -8.39 7.38 -10.11
N PHE A 132 -7.35 7.96 -9.50
CA PHE A 132 -7.49 8.82 -8.32
C PHE A 132 -6.96 10.23 -8.61
N PRO A 133 -7.61 11.01 -9.49
CA PRO A 133 -7.20 12.38 -9.77
C PRO A 133 -7.39 13.31 -8.57
N GLU A 134 -6.62 14.39 -8.53
CA GLU A 134 -6.86 15.51 -7.62
C GLU A 134 -8.15 16.26 -7.98
N GLY A 135 -8.76 16.95 -7.00
CA GLY A 135 -9.93 17.79 -7.21
C GLY A 135 -11.09 17.49 -6.28
N GLN A 136 -11.90 18.52 -5.98
CA GLN A 136 -13.06 18.39 -5.09
C GLN A 136 -14.34 18.14 -5.88
N SER A 137 -14.50 18.74 -7.07
CA SER A 137 -15.63 18.48 -7.97
C SER A 137 -15.33 17.42 -9.04
N ALA A 138 -16.37 16.88 -9.66
CA ALA A 138 -16.24 15.94 -10.77
C ALA A 138 -15.47 16.55 -11.96
N GLN A 139 -15.76 17.82 -12.28
CA GLN A 139 -15.13 18.51 -13.40
C GLN A 139 -13.65 18.82 -13.15
N GLN A 140 -13.29 19.19 -11.91
CA GLN A 140 -11.88 19.34 -11.51
C GLN A 140 -11.14 18.00 -11.65
N ARG A 141 -11.74 16.92 -11.14
CA ARG A 141 -11.17 15.57 -11.26
C ARG A 141 -11.03 15.10 -12.71
N HIS A 142 -11.97 15.45 -13.58
CA HIS A 142 -11.90 15.12 -15.00
C HIS A 142 -10.67 15.75 -15.68
N ARG A 143 -10.39 17.03 -15.37
CA ARG A 143 -9.31 17.82 -15.97
C ARG A 143 -7.96 17.70 -15.25
N ALA A 144 -7.92 17.05 -14.09
CA ALA A 144 -6.72 16.95 -13.28
C ALA A 144 -5.61 16.18 -13.99
N THR A 145 -4.40 16.75 -13.94
CA THR A 145 -3.17 16.17 -14.49
C THR A 145 -2.31 15.48 -13.43
N GLN A 146 -2.74 15.53 -12.16
CA GLN A 146 -2.03 14.98 -11.01
C GLN A 146 -2.95 14.06 -10.19
N PRO A 147 -2.38 13.05 -9.52
CA PRO A 147 -3.13 12.21 -8.60
C PRO A 147 -3.46 12.94 -7.30
N MET A 148 -4.40 12.39 -6.54
CA MET A 148 -4.78 12.88 -5.24
C MET A 148 -3.58 12.97 -4.28
N SER A 149 -3.52 14.07 -3.51
CA SER A 149 -2.44 14.33 -2.56
C SER A 149 -2.33 13.27 -1.46
N ARG A 150 -1.13 12.69 -1.32
CA ARG A 150 -0.77 11.73 -0.25
C ARG A 150 -1.09 12.27 1.14
N SER A 151 -0.76 13.54 1.39
CA SER A 151 -0.97 14.19 2.68
C SER A 151 -2.46 14.29 3.02
N CYS A 152 -3.31 14.61 2.03
CA CYS A 152 -4.75 14.66 2.22
C CYS A 152 -5.33 13.28 2.51
N THR A 153 -4.90 12.24 1.79
CA THR A 153 -5.34 10.86 2.05
C THR A 153 -4.93 10.37 3.43
N GLN A 154 -3.69 10.66 3.86
CA GLN A 154 -3.22 10.32 5.21
C GLN A 154 -3.98 11.05 6.30
N LYS A 155 -4.26 12.35 6.12
CA LYS A 155 -5.06 13.15 7.06
C LYS A 155 -6.49 12.58 7.16
N ALA A 156 -7.14 12.32 6.04
CA ALA A 156 -8.48 11.74 6.00
C ALA A 156 -8.52 10.37 6.70
N MET A 157 -7.52 9.52 6.47
CA MET A 157 -7.43 8.22 7.14
C MET A 157 -7.27 8.36 8.66
N ARG A 158 -6.46 9.32 9.15
CA ARG A 158 -6.33 9.57 10.59
C ARG A 158 -7.66 9.98 11.22
N GLN A 159 -8.41 10.87 10.57
CA GLN A 159 -9.74 11.29 11.03
C GLN A 159 -10.70 10.09 11.11
N LEU A 160 -10.72 9.25 10.07
CA LEU A 160 -11.56 8.04 10.05
C LEU A 160 -11.19 7.04 11.15
N VAL A 161 -9.90 6.87 11.45
CA VAL A 161 -9.41 5.98 12.52
C VAL A 161 -9.88 6.47 13.89
N GLU A 162 -9.84 7.79 14.11
CA GLU A 162 -10.33 8.43 15.33
C GLU A 162 -11.85 8.29 15.46
N GLU A 163 -12.60 8.54 14.38
CA GLU A 163 -14.05 8.32 14.32
C GLU A 163 -14.43 6.85 14.62
N CYS A 164 -13.62 5.89 14.17
CA CYS A 164 -13.83 4.46 14.42
C CYS A 164 -13.39 3.99 15.81
N ARG A 165 -12.88 4.89 16.66
CA ARG A 165 -12.32 4.62 18.00
C ARG A 165 -11.27 3.50 17.99
N ILE A 166 -10.42 3.48 16.96
CA ILE A 166 -9.32 2.51 16.88
C ILE A 166 -8.13 3.09 17.64
N ASN A 167 -7.79 2.49 18.79
CA ASN A 167 -6.69 2.96 19.66
C ASN A 167 -5.29 2.77 19.06
N LYS A 168 -5.19 2.04 17.95
CA LYS A 168 -3.93 1.75 17.25
C LYS A 168 -3.51 2.93 16.37
N LYS A 169 -2.21 3.20 16.29
CA LYS A 169 -1.65 4.18 15.33
C LYS A 169 -1.70 3.61 13.91
N VAL A 170 -2.82 3.81 13.23
CA VAL A 170 -3.10 3.26 11.91
C VAL A 170 -2.62 4.21 10.80
N SER A 171 -1.95 3.66 9.80
CA SER A 171 -1.49 4.36 8.60
C SER A 171 -1.77 3.52 7.34
N PRO A 172 -1.63 4.08 6.13
CA PRO A 172 -1.79 3.28 4.90
C PRO A 172 -0.89 2.04 4.84
N HIS A 173 0.29 2.08 5.48
CA HIS A 173 1.16 0.91 5.60
C HIS A 173 0.56 -0.15 6.53
N SER A 174 -0.17 0.25 7.58
CA SER A 174 -0.87 -0.68 8.48
C SER A 174 -1.91 -1.51 7.73
N LEU A 175 -2.68 -0.91 6.80
CA LEU A 175 -3.63 -1.65 5.96
C LEU A 175 -2.95 -2.71 5.10
N ARG A 176 -1.80 -2.38 4.50
CA ARG A 176 -1.00 -3.33 3.74
C ARG A 176 -0.46 -4.45 4.61
N HIS A 177 -0.01 -4.15 5.83
CA HIS A 177 0.43 -5.17 6.78
C HIS A 177 -0.73 -6.07 7.21
N SER A 178 -1.89 -5.49 7.52
CA SER A 178 -3.11 -6.26 7.80
C SER A 178 -3.49 -7.20 6.68
N PHE A 179 -3.50 -6.72 5.44
CA PHE A 179 -3.81 -7.57 4.30
C PHE A 179 -2.85 -8.76 4.19
N ALA A 180 -1.54 -8.51 4.34
CA ALA A 180 -0.54 -9.56 4.34
C ALA A 180 -0.78 -10.60 5.44
N THR A 181 -1.08 -10.14 6.66
CA THR A 181 -1.36 -11.00 7.80
C THR A 181 -2.65 -11.80 7.60
N HIS A 182 -3.73 -11.17 7.15
CA HIS A 182 -5.00 -11.86 6.92
C HIS A 182 -4.89 -12.93 5.82
N LEU A 183 -4.12 -12.67 4.75
CA LEU A 183 -3.87 -13.69 3.74
C LEU A 183 -3.08 -14.88 4.29
N LEU A 184 -2.11 -14.61 5.18
CA LEU A 184 -1.36 -15.68 5.85
C LEU A 184 -2.28 -16.52 6.75
N GLU A 185 -3.16 -15.87 7.50
CA GLU A 185 -4.16 -16.53 8.37
C GLU A 185 -5.14 -17.39 7.57
N GLN A 186 -5.44 -16.99 6.34
CA GLN A 186 -6.27 -17.73 5.37
C GLN A 186 -5.51 -18.85 4.63
N GLY A 187 -4.28 -19.17 5.06
CA GLY A 187 -3.50 -20.30 4.55
C GLY A 187 -2.64 -19.99 3.31
N LEU A 188 -2.48 -18.72 2.92
CA LEU A 188 -1.62 -18.36 1.81
C LEU A 188 -0.14 -18.46 2.19
N SER A 189 0.68 -19.11 1.36
CA SER A 189 2.10 -19.27 1.67
C SER A 189 2.82 -17.92 1.78
N LEU A 190 3.79 -17.82 2.71
CA LEU A 190 4.60 -16.61 2.88
C LEU A 190 5.28 -16.18 1.57
N ARG A 191 5.69 -17.14 0.73
CA ARG A 191 6.29 -16.88 -0.59
C ARG A 191 5.29 -16.23 -1.54
N ALA A 192 4.04 -16.71 -1.59
CA ALA A 192 2.99 -16.08 -2.39
C ALA A 192 2.71 -14.64 -1.95
N ILE A 193 2.66 -14.39 -0.64
CA ILE A 193 2.47 -13.04 -0.06
C ILE A 193 3.65 -12.12 -0.42
N GLN A 194 4.89 -12.62 -0.37
CA GLN A 194 6.08 -11.84 -0.72
C GLN A 194 6.10 -11.43 -2.20
N THR A 195 5.72 -12.35 -3.10
CA THR A 195 5.58 -12.06 -4.53
C THR A 195 4.47 -11.02 -4.75
N LEU A 196 3.32 -11.18 -4.12
CA LEU A 196 2.19 -10.25 -4.21
C LEU A 196 2.57 -8.82 -3.75
N LEU A 197 3.32 -8.72 -2.67
CA LEU A 197 3.73 -7.44 -2.08
C LEU A 197 4.99 -6.85 -2.75
N GLY A 198 5.74 -7.61 -3.55
CA GLY A 198 6.92 -7.11 -4.27
C GLY A 198 8.05 -6.66 -3.33
N HIS A 199 8.46 -7.51 -2.39
CA HIS A 199 9.61 -7.26 -1.51
C HIS A 199 10.93 -7.71 -2.19
N MET A 200 11.87 -6.78 -2.34
CA MET A 200 13.14 -6.92 -3.09
C MET A 200 14.33 -7.54 -2.32
N CYS A 201 14.16 -8.00 -1.08
CA CYS A 201 15.29 -8.57 -0.31
C CYS A 201 14.96 -9.98 0.24
N PRO A 202 15.57 -11.04 -0.33
CA PRO A 202 15.39 -12.43 0.10
C PRO A 202 16.31 -12.88 1.27
N LYS A 203 17.04 -11.98 1.94
CA LYS A 203 17.99 -12.39 3.01
C LYS A 203 17.34 -12.99 4.28
N THR A 204 16.02 -12.96 4.39
CA THR A 204 15.27 -13.65 5.46
C THR A 204 14.38 -14.77 4.94
N THR A 205 14.53 -15.21 3.68
CA THR A 205 13.60 -16.19 3.07
C THR A 205 14.26 -17.12 2.04
N ALA A 206 15.58 -17.07 1.89
CA ALA A 206 16.32 -17.78 0.84
C ALA A 206 16.86 -19.16 1.23
N ILE A 207 16.22 -19.91 2.14
CA ILE A 207 16.64 -21.30 2.46
C ILE A 207 15.64 -22.36 1.95
N HIS A 208 14.44 -21.98 1.51
CA HIS A 208 13.42 -22.97 1.07
C HIS A 208 12.95 -22.74 -0.37
N THR A 209 13.93 -22.58 -1.25
CA THR A 209 13.77 -22.83 -2.68
C THR A 209 13.72 -24.33 -2.95
N GLN A 210 12.56 -24.84 -3.36
CA GLN A 210 12.33 -25.85 -4.39
C GLN A 210 10.96 -26.50 -4.14
N LEU A 211 10.30 -26.92 -5.24
CA LEU A 211 9.08 -27.74 -5.30
C LEU A 211 7.75 -27.01 -5.61
N THR A 212 7.33 -27.26 -6.86
CA THR A 212 5.98 -27.63 -7.35
C THR A 212 4.86 -26.60 -7.52
N GLU A 213 4.08 -26.85 -8.59
CA GLU A 213 2.82 -26.24 -9.02
C GLU A 213 1.72 -26.18 -7.93
N THR A 214 1.90 -26.85 -6.79
CA THR A 214 0.97 -26.84 -5.65
C THR A 214 0.92 -25.54 -4.87
N ALA A 215 1.85 -24.59 -5.07
CA ALA A 215 1.74 -23.25 -4.48
C ALA A 215 0.62 -22.39 -5.14
N GLN A 216 -0.03 -22.90 -6.19
CA GLN A 216 -1.22 -22.31 -6.84
C GLN A 216 -2.54 -22.77 -6.17
N LEU A 217 -2.62 -22.82 -4.85
CA LEU A 217 -3.93 -22.60 -4.21
C LEU A 217 -4.35 -21.18 -4.57
N ASN A 218 -5.27 -21.07 -5.53
CA ASN A 218 -5.68 -19.84 -6.21
C ASN A 218 -5.70 -18.61 -5.28
N THR A 219 -4.64 -17.81 -5.30
CA THR A 219 -4.52 -16.53 -4.56
C THR A 219 -5.77 -15.66 -4.76
N ARG A 220 -6.28 -15.64 -6.00
CA ARG A 220 -7.53 -14.97 -6.36
C ARG A 220 -8.75 -15.51 -5.62
N LYS A 221 -8.87 -16.83 -5.41
CA LYS A 221 -9.98 -17.44 -4.65
C LYS A 221 -9.92 -17.02 -3.19
N VAL A 222 -8.75 -17.13 -2.56
CA VAL A 222 -8.55 -16.72 -1.14
C VAL A 222 -8.78 -15.22 -0.96
N MET A 223 -8.24 -14.40 -1.86
CA MET A 223 -8.43 -12.96 -1.86
C MET A 223 -9.90 -12.59 -2.06
N ASN A 224 -10.60 -13.20 -3.01
CA ASN A 224 -12.03 -12.97 -3.19
C ASN A 224 -12.84 -13.43 -1.97
N HIS A 225 -12.49 -14.56 -1.34
CA HIS A 225 -13.12 -15.01 -0.11
C HIS A 225 -12.95 -13.98 1.02
N LEU A 226 -11.71 -13.59 1.33
CA LEU A 226 -11.40 -12.58 2.35
C LEU A 226 -12.12 -11.24 2.11
N ILE A 227 -12.16 -10.77 0.86
CA ILE A 227 -12.83 -9.52 0.52
C ILE A 227 -14.35 -9.67 0.53
N ASN A 228 -14.88 -10.87 0.26
CA ASN A 228 -16.32 -11.13 0.29
C ASN A 228 -16.89 -11.26 1.70
N GLU A 229 -16.09 -11.69 2.67
CA GLU A 229 -16.52 -11.79 4.08
C GLU A 229 -16.73 -10.44 4.75
N LEU A 230 -16.12 -9.36 4.23
CA LEU A 230 -16.35 -8.01 4.72
C LEU A 230 -17.77 -7.56 4.39
N LYS A 231 -18.55 -7.18 5.42
CA LYS A 231 -19.90 -6.62 5.24
C LYS A 231 -19.81 -5.14 4.91
N LEU A 232 -19.73 -4.79 3.63
CA LEU A 232 -19.52 -3.42 3.15
C LEU A 232 -20.85 -2.77 2.74
N LYS A 233 -21.17 -1.59 3.29
CA LYS A 233 -22.40 -0.83 2.98
C LYS A 233 -22.49 -0.31 1.54
N GLY A 234 -21.41 -0.45 0.75
CA GLY A 234 -21.32 0.07 -0.62
C GLY A 234 -21.81 -0.88 -1.71
N ASP A 235 -22.18 -2.11 -1.37
CA ASP A 235 -22.55 -3.17 -2.32
C ASP A 235 -24.05 -3.16 -2.74
N ASP A 236 -24.92 -2.40 -2.05
CA ASP A 236 -26.38 -2.39 -2.25
C ASP A 236 -26.94 -1.21 -3.08
N GLN A 237 -26.14 -0.58 -3.96
CA GLN A 237 -26.61 0.51 -4.84
C GLN A 237 -25.97 0.49 -6.23
#